data_AF-A0A5D6WAI3-F1
#
_entry.id   AF-A0A5D6WAI3-F1
#
_cell.length_a   1.000
_cell.length_b   1.000
_cell.length_c   1.000
_cell.angle_alpha   90.00
_cell.angle_beta   90.00
_cell.angle_gamma   90.00
#
_symmetry.space_group_name_H-M   'P 1'
#
loop_
_entity.id
_entity.type
_entity.pdbx_description
1 polymer ?
#
loop_
_entity_poly.entity_id
_entity_poly.type
_entity_poly.pdbx_seq_one_letter_code
_entity_poly.pdbx_strand_id
1 'polypeptide(L)'
;MFEKWNGYKYYIAVGILIVFLGGLIWYFLSQGKTEKVTPVSQITAETSGGVWEAANNAKINIDSSQAKEAAKDIQHIYKYDKKPSYTITTTGDKAPSTARDAQKRAGADFSIVADKDNPNVAVDITKLDKDKTVNLNQYNIHAYKKILRTVEVVPDIEAGGCGISEVGASVARKITDDGKYIGVGVNHNVDNHKTYVKVAYTW
;
A
#
# COMPACT_ATOMS: atom_id res chain seq x y z
N MET A 1 -24.38 46.40 25.35
CA MET A 1 -24.02 46.74 23.96
C MET A 1 -23.19 45.58 23.45
N PHE A 2 -23.84 44.61 22.78
CA PHE A 2 -23.27 43.29 22.46
C PHE A 2 -22.23 43.39 21.34
N GLU A 3 -21.04 42.83 21.58
CA GLU A 3 -19.92 42.68 20.64
C GLU A 3 -20.34 41.94 19.35
N LYS A 4 -20.72 42.69 18.32
CA LYS A 4 -20.91 42.20 16.94
C LYS A 4 -19.58 42.09 16.16
N TRP A 5 -18.50 41.58 16.77
CA TRP A 5 -17.15 41.60 16.18
C TRP A 5 -16.50 40.21 15.95
N ASN A 6 -17.27 39.12 15.99
CA ASN A 6 -16.75 37.76 15.75
C ASN A 6 -17.43 36.98 14.61
N GLY A 7 -18.52 37.49 14.03
CA GLY A 7 -19.26 36.79 12.97
C GLY A 7 -18.46 36.64 11.66
N TYR A 8 -17.84 37.71 11.19
CA TYR A 8 -17.11 37.68 9.90
C TYR A 8 -15.86 36.79 9.93
N LYS A 9 -15.18 36.70 11.08
CA LYS A 9 -14.03 35.80 11.28
C LYS A 9 -14.43 34.34 11.21
N TYR A 10 -15.61 34.00 11.71
CA TYR A 10 -16.19 32.66 11.59
C TYR A 10 -16.49 32.30 10.12
N TYR A 11 -17.09 33.22 9.35
CA TYR A 11 -17.33 33.00 7.92
C TYR A 11 -16.04 32.90 7.10
N ILE A 12 -14.99 33.66 7.46
CA ILE A 12 -13.66 33.53 6.84
C ILE A 12 -13.04 32.17 7.17
N ALA A 13 -13.10 31.73 8.43
CA ALA A 13 -12.57 30.42 8.84
C ALA A 13 -13.30 29.25 8.15
N VAL A 14 -14.63 29.32 8.04
CA VAL A 14 -15.43 28.33 7.30
C VAL A 14 -15.12 28.37 5.80
N GLY A 15 -14.94 29.55 5.22
CA GLY A 15 -14.54 29.71 3.82
C GLY A 15 -13.18 29.08 3.51
N ILE A 16 -12.17 29.31 4.37
CA ILE A 16 -10.85 28.68 4.25
C ILE A 16 -10.95 27.16 4.37
N LEU A 17 -11.74 26.65 5.33
CA LEU A 17 -11.95 25.22 5.52
C LEU A 17 -12.57 24.56 4.27
N ILE A 18 -13.56 25.21 3.65
CA ILE A 18 -14.22 24.70 2.43
C ILE A 18 -13.25 24.70 1.25
N VAL A 19 -12.42 25.73 1.09
CA VAL A 19 -11.39 25.77 0.03
C VAL A 19 -10.34 24.69 0.26
N PHE A 20 -9.93 24.46 1.52
CA PHE A 20 -8.96 23.42 1.87
C PHE A 20 -9.52 22.01 1.63
N LEU A 21 -10.77 21.77 2.01
CA LEU A 21 -11.49 20.51 1.73
C LEU A 21 -11.71 20.31 0.24
N GLY A 22 -12.08 21.37 -0.49
CA GLY A 22 -12.24 21.33 -1.95
C GLY A 22 -10.92 21.02 -2.65
N GLY A 23 -9.82 21.61 -2.20
CA GLY A 23 -8.46 21.33 -2.68
C GLY A 23 -8.03 19.89 -2.40
N LEU A 24 -8.33 19.36 -1.20
CA LEU A 24 -8.08 17.96 -0.87
C LEU A 24 -8.92 17.02 -1.74
N ILE A 25 -10.22 17.28 -1.90
CA ILE A 25 -11.10 16.47 -2.75
C ILE A 25 -10.63 16.49 -4.20
N TRP A 26 -10.29 17.67 -4.74
CA TRP A 26 -9.76 17.77 -6.10
C TRP A 26 -8.41 17.05 -6.23
N TYR A 27 -7.51 17.17 -5.24
CA TYR A 27 -6.25 16.44 -5.21
C TYR A 27 -6.46 14.93 -5.19
N PHE A 28 -7.38 14.41 -4.38
CA PHE A 28 -7.71 12.99 -4.33
C PHE A 28 -8.42 12.49 -5.61
N LEU A 29 -9.23 13.33 -6.26
CA LEU A 29 -9.92 12.98 -7.51
C LEU A 29 -9.03 13.09 -8.76
N SER A 30 -8.00 13.94 -8.72
CA SER A 30 -7.06 14.16 -9.83
C SER A 30 -5.87 13.21 -9.84
N GLN A 31 -5.69 12.40 -8.79
CA GLN A 31 -4.81 11.23 -8.82
C GLN A 31 -5.32 10.28 -9.90
N GLY A 32 -4.69 10.33 -11.08
CA GLY A 32 -5.05 9.53 -12.25
C GLY A 32 -5.18 8.05 -11.88
N LYS A 33 -6.13 7.36 -12.53
CA LYS A 33 -6.34 5.92 -12.40
C LYS A 33 -5.09 5.19 -12.91
N THR A 34 -4.11 5.03 -12.05
CA THR A 34 -2.89 4.29 -12.39
C THR A 34 -3.26 2.83 -12.43
N GLU A 35 -2.86 2.14 -13.50
CA GLU A 35 -3.10 0.72 -13.65
C GLU A 35 -2.20 -0.03 -12.66
N LYS A 36 -2.82 -0.63 -11.66
CA LYS A 36 -2.14 -1.40 -10.59
C LYS A 36 -1.93 -2.87 -10.96
N VAL A 37 -2.27 -3.25 -12.18
CA VAL A 37 -2.10 -4.59 -12.71
C VAL A 37 -1.03 -4.51 -13.77
N THR A 38 0.13 -5.09 -13.50
CA THR A 38 1.33 -4.92 -14.32
C THR A 38 1.72 -6.24 -14.96
N PRO A 39 1.72 -6.32 -16.30
CA PRO A 39 2.14 -7.52 -16.99
C PRO A 39 3.67 -7.64 -17.00
N VAL A 40 4.19 -8.78 -16.56
CA VAL A 40 5.62 -9.15 -16.70
C VAL A 40 5.72 -10.64 -16.99
N SER A 41 6.89 -11.11 -17.45
CA SER A 41 7.13 -12.55 -17.60
C SER A 41 7.18 -13.24 -16.23
N GLN A 42 6.92 -14.55 -16.19
CA GLN A 42 7.03 -15.34 -14.95
C GLN A 42 8.46 -15.33 -14.42
N ILE A 43 9.46 -15.48 -15.29
CA ILE A 43 10.88 -15.42 -14.88
C ILE A 43 11.23 -14.07 -14.26
N THR A 44 10.73 -12.97 -14.85
CA THR A 44 10.94 -11.63 -14.31
C THR A 44 10.24 -11.48 -12.95
N ALA A 45 9.01 -11.97 -12.81
CA ALA A 45 8.23 -11.90 -11.57
C ALA A 45 8.89 -12.63 -10.38
N GLU A 46 9.70 -13.65 -10.63
CA GLU A 46 10.45 -14.39 -9.62
C GLU A 46 11.73 -13.68 -9.14
N THR A 47 12.04 -12.51 -9.71
CA THR A 47 13.22 -11.72 -9.34
C THR A 47 12.84 -10.45 -8.59
N SER A 48 13.70 -10.06 -7.64
CA SER A 48 13.56 -8.78 -6.93
C SER A 48 13.49 -7.59 -7.89
N GLY A 49 14.30 -7.59 -8.95
CA GLY A 49 14.29 -6.54 -9.97
C GLY A 49 12.96 -6.46 -10.73
N GLY A 50 12.39 -7.60 -11.13
CA GLY A 50 11.11 -7.62 -11.84
C GLY A 50 9.92 -7.23 -10.97
N VAL A 51 9.92 -7.59 -9.69
CA VAL A 51 8.91 -7.11 -8.73
C VAL A 51 9.02 -5.59 -8.51
N TRP A 52 10.25 -5.08 -8.41
CA TRP A 52 10.48 -3.64 -8.27
C TRP A 52 10.05 -2.86 -9.52
N GLU A 53 10.34 -3.37 -10.72
CA GLU A 53 9.87 -2.80 -11.98
C GLU A 53 8.34 -2.80 -12.07
N ALA A 54 7.69 -3.91 -11.71
CA ALA A 54 6.24 -4.00 -11.64
C ALA A 54 5.64 -2.99 -10.65
N ALA A 55 6.24 -2.83 -9.46
CA ALA A 55 5.78 -1.85 -8.49
C ALA A 55 5.91 -0.41 -9.02
N ASN A 56 7.01 -0.07 -9.68
CA ASN A 56 7.20 1.24 -10.30
C ASN A 56 6.21 1.51 -11.44
N ASN A 57 5.93 0.52 -12.28
CA ASN A 57 4.92 0.62 -13.33
C ASN A 57 3.53 0.87 -12.73
N ALA A 58 3.24 0.27 -11.57
CA ALA A 58 2.04 0.53 -10.78
C ALA A 58 2.09 1.83 -9.94
N LYS A 59 3.22 2.57 -9.97
CA LYS A 59 3.52 3.75 -9.14
C LYS A 59 3.41 3.50 -7.64
N ILE A 60 3.77 2.29 -7.22
CA ILE A 60 3.88 1.89 -5.81
C ILE A 60 5.37 1.86 -5.46
N ASN A 61 5.76 2.67 -4.48
CA ASN A 61 7.12 2.62 -3.98
C ASN A 61 7.29 1.38 -3.10
N ILE A 62 8.34 0.60 -3.31
CA ILE A 62 8.66 -0.53 -2.43
C ILE A 62 10.15 -0.52 -2.15
N ASP A 63 10.55 -0.96 -0.97
CA ASP A 63 11.96 -1.13 -0.65
C ASP A 63 12.52 -2.45 -1.23
N SER A 64 13.84 -2.58 -1.19
CA SER A 64 14.54 -3.73 -1.75
C SER A 64 14.24 -5.03 -1.00
N SER A 65 13.94 -4.95 0.31
CA SER A 65 13.57 -6.12 1.12
C SER A 65 12.18 -6.63 0.74
N GLN A 66 11.22 -5.72 0.59
CA GLN A 66 9.85 -6.02 0.15
C GLN A 66 9.85 -6.65 -1.25
N ALA A 67 10.62 -6.09 -2.19
CA ALA A 67 10.76 -6.66 -3.53
C ALA A 67 11.36 -8.07 -3.50
N LYS A 68 12.37 -8.29 -2.63
CA LYS A 68 13.02 -9.60 -2.48
C LYS A 68 12.12 -10.63 -1.82
N GLU A 69 11.35 -10.25 -0.81
CA GLU A 69 10.39 -11.12 -0.12
C GLU A 69 9.27 -11.54 -1.08
N ALA A 70 8.65 -10.58 -1.77
CA ALA A 70 7.62 -10.86 -2.76
C ALA A 70 8.14 -11.75 -3.90
N ALA A 71 9.36 -11.52 -4.41
CA ALA A 71 9.97 -12.37 -5.43
C ALA A 71 10.18 -13.81 -4.94
N LYS A 72 10.64 -14.00 -3.70
CA LYS A 72 10.78 -15.33 -3.09
C LYS A 72 9.43 -16.02 -2.93
N ASP A 73 8.40 -15.29 -2.52
CA ASP A 73 7.06 -15.84 -2.37
C ASP A 73 6.47 -16.24 -3.73
N ILE A 74 6.64 -15.41 -4.77
CA ILE A 74 6.24 -15.75 -6.14
C ILE A 74 6.97 -17.00 -6.63
N GLN A 75 8.29 -17.07 -6.45
CA GLN A 75 9.09 -18.24 -6.79
C GLN A 75 8.63 -19.48 -6.04
N HIS A 76 8.35 -19.36 -4.74
CA HIS A 76 7.88 -20.46 -3.92
C HIS A 76 6.49 -20.95 -4.36
N ILE A 77 5.56 -20.03 -4.62
CA ILE A 77 4.21 -20.33 -5.12
C ILE A 77 4.29 -21.07 -6.46
N TYR A 78 5.11 -20.57 -7.39
CA TYR A 78 5.30 -21.18 -8.71
C TYR A 78 5.97 -22.55 -8.64
N LYS A 79 7.07 -22.67 -7.87
CA LYS A 79 7.87 -23.91 -7.77
C LYS A 79 7.13 -25.07 -7.10
N TYR A 80 6.28 -24.79 -6.11
CA TYR A 80 5.59 -25.82 -5.34
C TYR A 80 4.13 -26.02 -5.77
N ASP A 81 3.72 -25.42 -6.89
CA ASP A 81 2.37 -25.49 -7.47
C ASP A 81 1.25 -25.28 -6.43
N LYS A 82 1.54 -24.50 -5.38
CA LYS A 82 0.49 -23.88 -4.59
C LYS A 82 -0.15 -22.89 -5.54
N LYS A 83 -1.30 -23.27 -6.12
CA LYS A 83 -2.06 -22.41 -7.05
C LYS A 83 -1.90 -20.95 -6.64
N PRO A 84 -1.38 -20.06 -7.52
CA PRO A 84 -1.30 -18.64 -7.21
C PRO A 84 -2.66 -18.18 -6.69
N SER A 85 -2.66 -17.20 -5.79
CA SER A 85 -3.87 -16.78 -5.05
C SER A 85 -5.10 -16.60 -5.97
N TYR A 86 -4.87 -16.24 -7.25
CA TYR A 86 -5.82 -16.42 -8.35
C TYR A 86 -5.15 -16.95 -9.63
N THR A 87 -5.71 -18.00 -10.23
CA THR A 87 -5.53 -18.30 -11.66
C THR A 87 -6.72 -17.71 -12.41
N ILE A 88 -6.46 -16.83 -13.37
CA ILE A 88 -7.50 -16.26 -14.21
C ILE A 88 -7.60 -17.10 -15.47
N THR A 89 -8.70 -17.84 -15.61
CA THR A 89 -9.10 -18.50 -16.85
C THR A 89 -10.30 -17.74 -17.40
N THR A 90 -10.07 -16.93 -18.44
CA THR A 90 -11.10 -16.08 -19.05
C THR A 90 -10.81 -15.85 -20.53
N THR A 91 -11.74 -15.26 -21.27
CA THR A 91 -11.52 -14.75 -22.63
C THR A 91 -10.66 -13.48 -22.61
N GLY A 92 -9.85 -13.26 -23.65
CA GLY A 92 -8.90 -12.14 -23.70
C GLY A 92 -9.54 -10.75 -23.50
N ASP A 93 -10.79 -10.57 -23.95
CA ASP A 93 -11.57 -9.34 -23.76
C ASP A 93 -11.88 -9.03 -22.27
N LYS A 94 -12.02 -10.07 -21.45
CA LYS A 94 -12.36 -9.99 -20.02
C LYS A 94 -11.13 -10.10 -19.11
N ALA A 95 -9.96 -10.42 -19.64
CA ALA A 95 -8.75 -10.56 -18.84
C ALA A 95 -8.39 -9.27 -18.06
N PRO A 96 -8.43 -8.06 -18.65
CA PRO A 96 -8.11 -6.83 -17.92
C PRO A 96 -9.10 -6.47 -16.80
N SER A 97 -10.40 -6.70 -16.99
CA SER A 97 -11.41 -6.44 -15.95
C SER A 97 -11.31 -7.47 -14.83
N THR A 98 -11.18 -8.75 -15.17
CA THR A 98 -11.06 -9.84 -14.20
C THR A 98 -9.82 -9.68 -13.32
N ALA A 99 -8.68 -9.29 -13.91
CA ALA A 99 -7.46 -9.06 -13.16
C ALA A 99 -7.59 -7.88 -12.18
N ARG A 100 -8.22 -6.79 -12.63
CA ARG A 100 -8.51 -5.63 -11.76
C ARG A 100 -9.48 -5.97 -10.63
N ASP A 101 -10.51 -6.76 -10.91
CA ASP A 101 -11.49 -7.14 -9.89
C ASP A 101 -10.88 -8.10 -8.86
N ALA A 102 -10.02 -9.02 -9.29
CA ALA A 102 -9.25 -9.89 -8.40
C ALA A 102 -8.29 -9.06 -7.51
N GLN A 103 -7.58 -8.09 -8.08
CA GLN A 103 -6.69 -7.19 -7.35
C GLN A 103 -7.44 -6.38 -6.29
N LYS A 104 -8.59 -5.78 -6.65
CA LYS A 104 -9.44 -5.03 -5.72
C LYS A 104 -10.03 -5.91 -4.63
N ARG A 105 -10.52 -7.11 -4.98
CA ARG A 105 -11.08 -8.07 -4.01
C ARG A 105 -10.04 -8.53 -3.00
N ALA A 106 -8.80 -8.72 -3.44
CA ALA A 106 -7.68 -9.04 -2.56
C ALA A 106 -7.20 -7.84 -1.72
N GLY A 107 -7.63 -6.62 -2.06
CA GLY A 107 -7.13 -5.39 -1.44
C GLY A 107 -5.63 -5.20 -1.63
N ALA A 108 -5.07 -5.74 -2.72
CA ALA A 108 -3.65 -5.67 -3.01
C ALA A 108 -3.26 -4.29 -3.54
N ASP A 109 -2.02 -3.89 -3.26
CA ASP A 109 -1.51 -2.57 -3.66
C ASP A 109 -1.20 -2.53 -5.15
N PHE A 110 -0.66 -3.63 -5.66
CA PHE A 110 -0.52 -3.89 -7.08
C PHE A 110 -0.59 -5.40 -7.34
N SER A 111 -0.60 -5.78 -8.61
CA SER A 111 -0.64 -7.18 -9.01
C SER A 111 0.24 -7.42 -10.22
N ILE A 112 1.01 -8.48 -10.17
CA ILE A 112 1.79 -8.97 -11.30
C ILE A 112 0.95 -10.01 -12.03
N VAL A 113 0.83 -9.87 -13.34
CA VAL A 113 0.19 -10.87 -14.20
C VAL A 113 1.24 -11.45 -15.15
N ALA A 114 1.31 -12.78 -15.18
CA ALA A 114 2.20 -13.53 -16.06
C ALA A 114 1.42 -14.60 -16.81
N ASP A 115 1.86 -14.92 -18.04
CA ASP A 115 1.32 -16.04 -18.80
C ASP A 115 1.69 -17.36 -18.10
N LYS A 116 0.68 -18.18 -17.79
CA LYS A 116 0.90 -19.49 -17.17
C LYS A 116 1.54 -20.46 -18.16
N ASP A 117 1.17 -20.36 -19.43
CA ASP A 117 1.54 -21.30 -20.47
C ASP A 117 2.87 -20.90 -21.15
N ASN A 118 3.23 -19.61 -21.13
CA ASN A 118 4.50 -19.09 -21.67
C ASN A 118 5.30 -18.26 -20.64
N PRO A 119 6.08 -18.90 -19.74
CA PRO A 119 6.73 -18.22 -18.62
C PRO A 119 7.82 -17.20 -19.03
N ASN A 120 8.32 -17.27 -20.27
CA ASN A 120 9.40 -16.41 -20.77
C ASN A 120 8.91 -15.09 -21.37
N VAL A 121 7.59 -14.94 -21.58
CA VAL A 121 7.03 -13.81 -22.34
C VAL A 121 6.16 -12.97 -21.42
N ALA A 122 6.34 -11.66 -21.47
CA ALA A 122 5.42 -10.73 -20.82
C ALA A 122 4.12 -10.67 -21.63
N VAL A 123 2.99 -10.86 -20.95
CA VAL A 123 1.67 -10.90 -21.59
C VAL A 123 0.98 -9.55 -21.50
N ASP A 124 0.84 -8.85 -22.62
CA ASP A 124 0.03 -7.63 -22.64
C ASP A 124 -1.45 -7.99 -22.59
N ILE A 125 -2.02 -7.97 -21.37
CA ILE A 125 -3.42 -8.33 -21.13
C ILE A 125 -4.41 -7.45 -21.90
N THR A 126 -4.00 -6.26 -22.35
CA THR A 126 -4.85 -5.34 -23.12
C THR A 126 -4.91 -5.67 -24.61
N LYS A 127 -3.99 -6.51 -25.09
CA LYS A 127 -3.85 -6.91 -26.50
C LYS A 127 -4.11 -8.39 -26.74
N LEU A 128 -4.74 -9.07 -25.78
CA LEU A 128 -5.10 -10.48 -25.92
C LEU A 128 -6.17 -10.68 -26.99
N ASP A 129 -6.09 -11.82 -27.67
CA ASP A 129 -7.11 -12.26 -28.62
C ASP A 129 -8.45 -12.46 -27.87
N LYS A 130 -9.48 -11.74 -28.31
CA LYS A 130 -10.75 -11.60 -27.58
C LYS A 130 -11.47 -12.93 -27.44
N ASP A 131 -11.37 -13.80 -28.44
CA ASP A 131 -12.13 -15.04 -28.51
C ASP A 131 -11.38 -16.24 -27.95
N LYS A 132 -10.09 -16.06 -27.59
CA LYS A 132 -9.29 -17.13 -27.02
C LYS A 132 -9.36 -17.12 -25.50
N THR A 133 -9.45 -18.32 -24.95
CA THR A 133 -9.26 -18.55 -23.52
C THR A 133 -7.78 -18.34 -23.20
N VAL A 134 -7.51 -17.54 -22.17
CA VAL A 134 -6.17 -17.28 -21.65
C VAL A 134 -6.08 -17.79 -20.22
N ASN A 135 -4.92 -18.33 -19.85
CA ASN A 135 -4.60 -18.75 -18.49
C ASN A 135 -3.50 -17.86 -17.94
N LEU A 136 -3.85 -17.04 -16.96
CA LEU A 136 -2.92 -16.07 -16.38
C LEU A 136 -2.69 -16.38 -14.90
N ASN A 137 -1.42 -16.36 -14.50
CA ASN A 137 -1.05 -16.31 -13.09
C ASN A 137 -1.13 -14.87 -12.61
N GLN A 138 -1.90 -14.63 -11.55
CA GLN A 138 -1.95 -13.32 -10.91
C GLN A 138 -1.40 -13.38 -9.49
N TYR A 139 -0.38 -12.58 -9.23
CA TYR A 139 0.25 -12.40 -7.92
C TYR A 139 -0.19 -11.06 -7.35
N ASN A 140 -1.07 -11.11 -6.35
CA ASN A 140 -1.59 -9.95 -5.63
C ASN A 140 -0.59 -9.56 -4.53
N ILE A 141 0.05 -8.40 -4.64
CA ILE A 141 1.12 -7.99 -3.73
C ILE A 141 0.63 -6.88 -2.80
N HIS A 142 0.80 -7.10 -1.49
CA HIS A 142 0.54 -6.12 -0.44
C HIS A 142 1.88 -5.51 -0.01
N ALA A 143 2.24 -4.40 -0.63
CA ALA A 143 3.43 -3.65 -0.26
C ALA A 143 3.31 -3.06 1.15
N TYR A 144 2.10 -2.63 1.54
CA TYR A 144 1.88 -1.89 2.77
C TYR A 144 0.77 -2.54 3.60
N LYS A 145 1.06 -2.76 4.89
CA LYS A 145 0.07 -3.31 5.83
C LYS A 145 -1.09 -2.34 6.00
N LYS A 146 -2.31 -2.84 6.03
CA LYS A 146 -3.50 -2.00 6.26
C LYS A 146 -3.45 -1.29 7.63
N ILE A 147 -2.88 -1.95 8.62
CA ILE A 147 -2.71 -1.45 9.98
C ILE A 147 -1.29 -1.78 10.45
N LEU A 148 -0.57 -0.79 10.95
CA LEU A 148 0.67 -0.93 11.68
C LEU A 148 0.38 -0.87 13.18
N ARG A 149 1.01 -1.77 13.93
CA ARG A 149 1.03 -1.75 15.38
C ARG A 149 2.49 -1.72 15.79
N THR A 150 2.88 -0.67 16.48
CA THR A 150 4.26 -0.47 16.91
C THR A 150 4.30 -0.44 18.43
N VAL A 151 5.23 -1.21 19.00
CA VAL A 151 5.60 -1.12 20.41
C VAL A 151 6.99 -0.50 20.44
N GLU A 152 7.09 0.67 21.08
CA GLU A 152 8.33 1.41 21.27
C GLU A 152 8.83 1.09 22.69
N VAL A 153 10.08 0.66 22.82
CA VAL A 153 10.73 0.45 24.12
C VAL A 153 12.07 1.16 24.05
N VAL A 154 12.24 2.19 24.88
CA VAL A 154 13.51 2.89 25.00
C VAL A 154 14.19 2.37 26.28
N PRO A 155 15.36 1.72 26.16
CA PRO A 155 16.11 1.31 27.33
C PRO A 155 16.68 2.53 28.06
N ASP A 156 16.83 2.43 29.37
CA ASP A 156 17.61 3.39 30.15
C ASP A 156 19.09 3.11 29.90
N ILE A 157 19.78 4.04 29.24
CA ILE A 157 21.20 3.90 28.83
C ILE A 157 22.12 4.86 29.61
N GLU A 158 21.58 5.68 30.51
CA GLU A 158 22.40 6.58 31.32
C GLU A 158 22.94 5.84 32.56
N ALA A 159 24.26 5.81 32.69
CA ALA A 159 25.02 5.39 33.87
C ALA A 159 24.78 3.96 34.43
N GLY A 160 24.49 2.96 33.59
CA GLY A 160 24.54 1.55 34.00
C GLY A 160 23.25 0.95 34.56
N GLY A 161 22.10 1.61 34.34
CA GLY A 161 20.78 1.04 34.62
C GLY A 161 20.43 -0.13 33.71
N CYS A 162 19.85 -1.20 34.26
CA CYS A 162 19.21 -2.28 33.50
C CYS A 162 17.68 -2.05 33.40
N GLY A 163 17.27 -0.81 33.07
CA GLY A 163 15.88 -0.35 33.13
C GLY A 163 15.26 0.00 31.77
N ILE A 164 13.97 0.31 31.78
CA ILE A 164 13.23 0.85 30.62
C ILE A 164 12.85 2.29 30.96
N SER A 165 13.33 3.25 30.17
CA SER A 165 13.07 4.68 30.38
C SER A 165 11.74 5.11 29.75
N GLU A 166 11.33 4.48 28.65
CA GLU A 166 10.07 4.77 27.98
C GLU A 166 9.43 3.54 27.34
N VAL A 167 8.12 3.42 27.51
CA VAL A 167 7.29 2.48 26.75
C VAL A 167 6.23 3.21 25.96
N GLY A 168 6.02 2.80 24.72
CA GLY A 168 5.03 3.37 23.82
C GLY A 168 4.28 2.30 23.04
N ALA A 169 3.02 2.57 22.76
CA ALA A 169 2.22 1.77 21.85
C ALA A 169 1.51 2.69 20.87
N SER A 170 1.61 2.37 19.57
CA SER A 170 0.91 3.11 18.53
C SER A 170 0.20 2.21 17.54
N VAL A 171 -0.91 2.72 17.02
CA VAL A 171 -1.68 2.10 15.95
C VAL A 171 -1.80 3.10 14.83
N ALA A 172 -1.37 2.71 13.63
CA ALA A 172 -1.49 3.53 12.42
C ALA A 172 -2.24 2.78 11.34
N ARG A 173 -3.12 3.47 10.62
CA ARG A 173 -3.91 2.95 9.51
C ARG A 173 -3.43 3.56 8.21
N LYS A 174 -3.27 2.71 7.18
CA LYS A 174 -2.95 3.14 5.82
C LYS A 174 -4.09 4.01 5.27
N ILE A 175 -3.74 5.16 4.69
CA ILE A 175 -4.68 6.15 4.14
C ILE A 175 -4.59 6.27 2.62
N THR A 176 -3.43 5.98 2.04
CA THR A 176 -3.18 6.09 0.60
C THR A 176 -2.40 4.88 0.11
N ASP A 177 -2.52 4.58 -1.17
CA ASP A 177 -1.95 3.38 -1.77
C ASP A 177 -0.41 3.36 -1.81
N ASP A 178 0.22 4.55 -1.82
CA ASP A 178 1.66 4.80 -1.77
C ASP A 178 2.26 4.68 -0.35
N GLY A 179 1.51 4.12 0.60
CA GLY A 179 2.04 3.75 1.91
C GLY A 179 2.06 4.87 2.93
N LYS A 180 1.17 5.87 2.82
CA LYS A 180 0.98 6.86 3.88
C LYS A 180 0.05 6.31 4.94
N TYR A 181 0.34 6.68 6.19
CA TYR A 181 -0.36 6.23 7.38
C TYR A 181 -0.76 7.42 8.23
N ILE A 182 -1.92 7.30 8.87
CA ILE A 182 -2.30 8.14 10.00
C ILE A 182 -2.46 7.26 11.23
N GLY A 183 -1.90 7.67 12.34
CA GLY A 183 -1.92 6.88 13.56
C GLY A 183 -1.96 7.71 14.82
N VAL A 184 -2.34 7.03 15.89
CA VAL A 184 -2.31 7.55 17.24
C VAL A 184 -1.52 6.61 18.12
N GLY A 185 -0.76 7.17 19.04
CA GLY A 185 0.00 6.40 20.01
C GLY A 185 0.01 7.07 21.37
N VAL A 186 0.34 6.27 22.38
CA VAL A 186 0.55 6.74 23.74
C VAL A 186 1.93 6.28 24.18
N ASN A 187 2.68 7.19 24.78
CA ASN A 187 3.99 6.92 25.35
C ASN A 187 3.97 7.32 26.83
N HIS A 188 4.61 6.50 27.65
CA HIS A 188 4.79 6.73 29.07
C HIS A 188 6.28 6.67 29.38
N ASN A 189 6.81 7.82 29.81
CA ASN A 189 8.17 7.91 30.32
C ASN A 189 8.14 7.52 31.80
N VAL A 190 8.84 6.44 32.13
CA VAL A 190 8.82 5.80 33.45
C VAL A 190 9.57 6.67 34.47
N ASP A 191 10.64 7.32 34.04
CA ASP A 191 11.53 8.11 34.91
C ASP A 191 10.91 9.44 35.34
N ASN A 192 10.21 10.11 34.43
CA ASN A 192 9.57 11.41 34.67
C ASN A 192 8.06 11.31 34.92
N HIS A 193 7.49 10.10 34.93
CA HIS A 193 6.06 9.82 35.01
C HIS A 193 5.18 10.60 34.01
N LYS A 194 5.76 11.01 32.88
CA LYS A 194 5.06 11.79 31.85
C LYS A 194 4.39 10.85 30.87
N THR A 195 3.08 11.03 30.71
CA THR A 195 2.31 10.35 29.66
C THR A 195 1.96 11.36 28.58
N TYR A 196 2.17 10.98 27.33
CA TYR A 196 1.87 11.84 26.20
C TYR A 196 1.29 11.06 25.04
N VAL A 197 0.41 11.73 24.30
CA VAL A 197 -0.29 11.18 23.13
C VAL A 197 0.38 11.72 21.89
N LYS A 198 0.67 10.85 20.93
CA LYS A 198 1.24 11.21 19.63
C LYS A 198 0.19 11.00 18.55
N VAL A 199 0.09 11.95 17.63
CA VAL A 199 -0.56 11.75 16.34
C VAL A 199 0.54 11.72 15.29
N ALA A 200 0.62 10.61 14.54
CA ALA A 200 1.64 10.40 13.52
C ALA A 200 0.98 10.42 12.13
N TYR A 201 1.60 11.14 11.20
CA TYR A 201 1.23 11.18 9.79
C TYR A 201 2.51 11.03 8.96
N THR A 202 2.53 10.05 8.05
CA THR A 202 3.61 9.92 7.07
C THR A 202 3.20 10.58 5.75
N TRP A 203 4.11 11.32 5.13
CA TRP A 203 3.87 12.10 3.90
C TRP A 203 4.65 11.59 2.70
#